data_AF-A0A2W4J1P3-F1
#
_entry.id   AF-A0A2W4J1P3-F1
#
_cell.length_a   1.000
_cell.length_b   1.000
_cell.length_c   1.000
_cell.angle_alpha   90.00
_cell.angle_beta   90.00
_cell.angle_gamma   90.00
#
_symmetry.space_group_name_H-M   'P 1'
#
loop_
_entity.id
_entity.type
_entity.pdbx_description
1 polymer ?
#
loop_
_entity_poly.entity_id
_entity_poly.type
_entity_poly.pdbx_seq_one_letter_code
_entity_poly.pdbx_strand_id
1 'polypeptide(L)'
;PGVNRQLCAFRVCVPHAIFPRVGVGPGRRHGRLGEMGAESGWDAERWAEAMERYFAEYDSLGTGPDARGPALFMVEQGRDRWTVRQIFDDPEGDHDWAISAEVDLRASDEAGTAVIRILDVGPMSS
;
A
#
# COMPACT_ATOMS: atom_id res chain seq x y z
N PRO A 1 -1.01 -7.61 -23.78
CA PRO A 1 -0.46 -7.42 -22.41
C PRO A 1 -1.51 -6.79 -21.48
N GLY A 2 -2.14 -7.60 -20.64
CA GLY A 2 -3.32 -7.19 -19.89
C GLY A 2 -3.01 -6.82 -18.46
N VAL A 3 -3.47 -5.63 -18.04
CA VAL A 3 -4.11 -5.26 -16.77
C VAL A 3 -4.02 -6.28 -15.62
N ASN A 4 -4.35 -7.55 -15.85
CA ASN A 4 -4.32 -8.63 -14.87
C ASN A 4 -2.89 -8.89 -14.32
N ARG A 5 -1.85 -8.79 -15.15
CA ARG A 5 -0.44 -8.93 -14.70
C ARG A 5 -0.03 -7.75 -13.81
N GLN A 6 -0.48 -6.53 -14.10
CA GLN A 6 -0.26 -5.38 -13.23
C GLN A 6 -0.98 -5.56 -11.89
N LEU A 7 -2.28 -5.92 -11.86
CA LEU A 7 -3.03 -6.18 -10.61
C LEU A 7 -2.37 -7.23 -9.70
N CYS A 8 -1.80 -8.29 -10.28
CA CYS A 8 -1.02 -9.28 -9.52
C CYS A 8 0.27 -8.68 -8.95
N ALA A 9 0.96 -7.81 -9.70
CA ALA A 9 2.09 -7.05 -9.17
C ALA A 9 1.66 -6.14 -8.01
N PHE A 10 0.45 -5.55 -8.02
CA PHE A 10 -0.07 -4.74 -6.91
C PHE A 10 -0.42 -5.54 -5.65
N ARG A 11 -1.22 -6.60 -5.76
CA ARG A 11 -1.58 -7.47 -4.62
C ARG A 11 -0.37 -8.19 -4.02
N VAL A 12 0.73 -8.28 -4.76
CA VAL A 12 2.00 -8.81 -4.27
C VAL A 12 2.88 -7.67 -3.73
N CYS A 13 3.14 -6.61 -4.49
CA CYS A 13 4.07 -5.54 -4.12
C CYS A 13 3.57 -4.64 -3.00
N VAL A 14 2.28 -4.34 -2.89
CA VAL A 14 1.77 -3.46 -1.81
C VAL A 14 1.90 -4.15 -0.46
N PRO A 15 1.36 -5.36 -0.23
CA PRO A 15 1.66 -6.14 0.98
C PRO A 15 3.15 -6.43 1.15
N HIS A 16 3.89 -6.78 0.09
CA HIS A 16 5.32 -7.07 0.19
C HIS A 16 6.19 -5.82 0.48
N ALA A 17 5.70 -4.62 0.17
CA ALA A 17 6.30 -3.35 0.58
C ALA A 17 5.94 -3.00 2.02
N ILE A 18 4.71 -3.28 2.47
CA ILE A 18 4.24 -3.08 3.85
C ILE A 18 4.92 -4.07 4.83
N PHE A 19 5.20 -5.30 4.40
CA PHE A 19 5.59 -6.42 5.27
C PHE A 19 7.07 -6.88 5.31
N PRO A 20 8.11 -6.21 4.79
CA PRO A 20 9.47 -6.64 5.05
C PRO A 20 9.89 -6.31 6.49
N ARG A 21 9.62 -7.30 7.36
CA ARG A 21 10.28 -7.63 8.64
C ARG A 21 10.23 -6.53 9.70
N VAL A 22 9.00 -6.29 10.14
CA VAL A 22 8.63 -6.09 11.56
C VAL A 22 9.62 -6.86 12.47
N GLY A 23 10.57 -6.14 13.04
CA GLY A 23 10.81 -6.26 14.47
C GLY A 23 9.85 -5.26 15.08
N VAL A 24 8.79 -5.77 15.71
CA VAL A 24 7.71 -5.00 16.38
C VAL A 24 8.30 -4.20 17.55
N GLY A 25 8.98 -3.09 17.27
CA GLY A 25 9.57 -2.26 18.30
C GLY A 25 10.08 -0.91 17.80
N PRO A 26 10.03 0.14 18.63
CA PRO A 26 10.48 1.48 18.27
C PRO A 26 11.96 1.47 17.89
N GLY A 27 12.30 2.06 16.73
CA GLY A 27 13.68 2.28 16.30
C GLY A 27 14.26 1.33 15.23
N ARG A 28 13.44 0.65 14.40
CA ARG A 28 13.93 -0.17 13.27
C ARG A 28 13.65 0.48 11.89
N ARG A 29 14.53 0.16 10.93
CA ARG A 29 14.87 0.97 9.74
C ARG A 29 13.95 0.73 8.53
N HIS A 30 13.27 1.78 8.08
CA HIS A 30 12.33 1.83 6.94
C HIS A 30 13.00 1.91 5.55
N GLY A 31 14.28 1.54 5.40
CA GLY A 31 15.12 1.92 4.25
C GLY A 31 14.66 1.43 2.87
N ARG A 32 13.93 0.31 2.79
CA ARG A 32 13.40 -0.23 1.51
C ARG A 32 12.02 0.35 1.13
N LEU A 33 11.28 0.91 2.10
CA LEU A 33 9.98 1.55 1.86
C LEU A 33 10.12 2.84 1.04
N GLY A 34 11.18 3.60 1.32
CA GLY A 34 11.48 4.84 0.62
C GLY A 34 11.78 4.64 -0.86
N GLU A 35 12.37 3.53 -1.29
CA GLU A 35 12.72 3.31 -2.70
C GLU A 35 11.49 3.23 -3.61
N MET A 36 10.34 2.78 -3.09
CA MET A 36 9.12 2.61 -3.88
C MET A 36 8.20 3.85 -3.87
N GLY A 37 8.29 4.66 -2.81
CA GLY A 37 7.48 5.86 -2.64
C GLY A 37 8.24 7.18 -2.82
N ALA A 38 9.59 7.17 -2.90
CA ALA A 38 10.40 8.39 -3.01
C ALA A 38 10.05 9.21 -4.26
N GLU A 39 9.79 8.56 -5.39
CA GLU A 39 9.36 9.25 -6.62
C GLU A 39 7.99 9.92 -6.47
N SER A 40 7.21 9.49 -5.48
CA SER A 40 5.88 10.02 -5.14
C SER A 40 5.84 10.91 -3.89
N GLY A 41 6.97 11.14 -3.21
CA GLY A 41 7.04 11.90 -1.95
C GLY A 41 6.57 11.13 -0.71
N TRP A 42 6.50 9.80 -0.81
CA TRP A 42 6.28 8.84 0.28
C TRP A 42 7.60 8.13 0.58
N ASP A 43 8.54 8.87 1.16
CA ASP A 43 9.83 8.34 1.57
C ASP A 43 9.70 7.50 2.86
N ALA A 44 10.83 6.91 3.27
CA ALA A 44 10.90 6.01 4.41
C ALA A 44 10.45 6.64 5.73
N GLU A 45 10.67 7.94 5.94
CA GLU A 45 10.29 8.66 7.16
C GLU A 45 8.78 8.87 7.20
N ARG A 46 8.18 9.32 6.09
CA ARG A 46 6.73 9.52 6.00
C ARG A 46 5.94 8.22 6.18
N TRP A 47 6.47 7.11 5.65
CA TRP A 47 5.93 5.78 5.91
C TRP A 47 6.03 5.40 7.39
N ALA A 48 7.17 5.67 8.03
CA ALA A 48 7.37 5.39 9.45
C ALA A 48 6.35 6.14 10.32
N GLU A 49 6.14 7.43 10.05
CA GLU A 49 5.19 8.27 10.78
C GLU A 49 3.75 7.74 10.62
N ALA A 50 3.33 7.41 9.41
CA ALA A 50 2.00 6.86 9.17
C ALA A 50 1.79 5.53 9.91
N MET A 51 2.77 4.62 9.88
CA MET A 51 2.69 3.35 10.59
C MET A 51 2.75 3.52 12.11
N GLU A 52 3.53 4.47 12.64
CA GLU A 52 3.56 4.79 14.07
C GLU A 52 2.18 5.24 14.56
N ARG A 53 1.50 6.08 13.77
CA ARG A 53 0.13 6.53 14.09
C ARG A 53 -0.87 5.38 14.05
N TYR A 54 -0.75 4.46 13.09
CA TYR A 54 -1.58 3.25 13.07
C TYR A 54 -1.35 2.39 14.33
N PHE A 55 -0.08 2.12 14.67
CA PHE A 55 0.26 1.29 15.83
C PHE A 55 0.01 1.97 17.19
N ALA A 56 -0.18 3.28 17.20
CA ALA A 56 -0.67 4.00 18.38
C ALA A 56 -2.16 3.73 18.64
N GLU A 57 -2.92 3.38 17.60
CA GLU A 57 -4.35 3.07 17.65
C GLU A 57 -4.59 1.56 17.77
N TYR A 58 -3.92 0.75 16.95
CA TYR A 58 -4.11 -0.70 16.88
C TYR A 58 -2.85 -1.48 17.24
N ASP A 59 -2.98 -2.51 18.07
CA ASP A 59 -1.84 -3.32 18.55
C ASP A 59 -1.20 -4.21 17.46
N SER A 60 -1.96 -4.51 16.40
CA SER A 60 -1.48 -5.38 15.33
C SER A 60 -2.06 -5.00 13.97
N LEU A 61 -1.44 -5.51 12.91
CA LEU A 61 -1.93 -5.40 11.54
C LEU A 61 -2.06 -6.81 10.96
N GLY A 62 -3.24 -7.15 10.48
CA GLY A 62 -3.54 -8.37 9.78
C GLY A 62 -2.73 -8.48 8.48
N THR A 63 -2.04 -9.60 8.32
CA THR A 63 -1.13 -9.83 7.18
C THR A 63 -1.53 -11.06 6.35
N GLY A 64 -2.58 -11.74 6.82
CA GLY A 64 -3.06 -13.02 6.33
C GLY A 64 -3.76 -12.93 4.97
N PRO A 65 -4.34 -14.06 4.51
CA PRO A 65 -5.07 -14.10 3.23
C PRO A 65 -6.28 -13.17 3.22
N ASP A 66 -6.95 -13.00 4.37
CA ASP A 66 -8.11 -12.11 4.51
C ASP A 66 -7.75 -10.63 4.32
N ALA A 67 -6.63 -10.20 4.90
CA ALA A 67 -6.05 -8.86 4.68
C ALA A 67 -5.76 -8.55 3.20
N ARG A 68 -5.59 -9.58 2.36
CA ARG A 68 -5.35 -9.46 0.91
C ARG A 68 -6.56 -9.87 0.08
N GLY A 69 -7.69 -10.09 0.75
CA GLY A 69 -8.95 -10.49 0.16
C GLY A 69 -9.57 -9.36 -0.66
N PRO A 70 -10.52 -9.70 -1.55
CA PRO A 70 -11.24 -8.70 -2.34
C PRO A 70 -12.10 -7.76 -1.49
N ALA A 71 -12.40 -8.12 -0.24
CA ALA A 71 -13.17 -7.26 0.68
C ALA A 71 -12.39 -6.01 1.12
N LEU A 72 -11.06 -6.11 1.22
CA LEU A 72 -10.18 -5.03 1.68
C LEU A 72 -9.40 -4.39 0.54
N PHE A 73 -9.75 -4.71 -0.70
CA PHE A 73 -9.06 -4.21 -1.89
C PHE A 73 -10.05 -3.61 -2.87
N MET A 74 -9.90 -2.32 -3.14
CA MET A 74 -10.71 -1.57 -4.10
C MET A 74 -9.85 -1.13 -5.28
N VAL A 75 -10.43 -1.18 -6.47
CA VAL A 75 -9.80 -0.67 -7.70
C VAL A 75 -10.81 0.11 -8.53
N GLU A 76 -10.45 1.34 -8.86
CA GLU A 76 -11.17 2.21 -9.78
C GLU A 76 -10.39 2.29 -11.09
N GLN A 77 -10.99 1.75 -12.15
CA GLN A 77 -10.35 1.67 -13.46
C GLN A 77 -10.64 2.94 -14.27
N GLY A 78 -9.62 3.75 -14.50
CA GLY A 78 -9.66 4.83 -15.48
C GLY A 78 -9.06 4.43 -16.83
N ARG A 79 -9.16 5.35 -17.80
CA ARG A 79 -8.68 5.15 -19.17
C ARG A 79 -7.15 5.10 -19.26
N ASP A 80 -6.48 6.02 -18.58
CA ASP A 80 -5.03 6.19 -18.63
C ASP A 80 -4.36 5.88 -17.27
N ARG A 81 -5.15 5.90 -16.19
CA ARG A 81 -4.68 5.74 -14.82
C ARG A 81 -5.72 5.03 -13.97
N TRP A 82 -5.28 4.14 -13.09
CA TRP A 82 -6.15 3.42 -12.16
C TRP A 82 -5.86 3.85 -10.75
N THR A 83 -6.90 3.97 -9.93
CA THR A 83 -6.76 4.20 -8.49
C THR A 83 -6.97 2.88 -7.77
N VAL A 84 -6.07 2.54 -6.86
CA VAL A 84 -6.17 1.35 -6.02
C VAL A 84 -6.15 1.75 -4.57
N ARG A 85 -6.94 1.07 -3.76
CA ARG A 85 -6.98 1.24 -2.31
C ARG A 85 -6.91 -0.10 -1.62
N GLN A 86 -5.96 -0.24 -0.70
CA GLN A 86 -5.82 -1.41 0.15
C GLN A 86 -6.13 -0.98 1.59
N ILE A 87 -7.19 -1.53 2.15
CA ILE A 87 -7.62 -1.29 3.51
C ILE A 87 -6.79 -2.17 4.44
N PHE A 88 -6.47 -1.65 5.63
CA PHE A 88 -5.77 -2.36 6.67
C PHE A 88 -6.74 -3.26 7.43
N ASP A 89 -6.29 -4.49 7.68
CA ASP A 89 -7.03 -5.46 8.47
C ASP A 89 -6.60 -5.28 9.93
N ASP A 90 -7.24 -4.35 10.63
CA ASP A 90 -7.00 -4.12 12.06
C ASP A 90 -7.71 -5.18 12.92
N PRO A 91 -7.24 -5.43 14.16
CA PRO A 91 -7.80 -6.47 15.03
C PRO A 91 -9.22 -6.18 15.52
N GLU A 92 -9.66 -4.91 15.49
CA GLU A 92 -11.00 -4.52 15.94
C GLU A 92 -12.04 -4.65 14.81
N GLY A 93 -11.57 -4.75 13.56
CA GLY A 93 -12.38 -4.87 12.36
C GLY A 93 -13.02 -3.54 11.94
N ASP A 94 -12.46 -2.42 12.40
CA ASP A 94 -12.95 -1.07 12.13
C ASP A 94 -12.70 -0.67 10.67
N HIS A 95 -11.60 -1.16 10.09
CA HIS A 95 -11.24 -1.00 8.69
C HIS A 95 -11.14 0.48 8.28
N ASP A 96 -10.72 1.34 9.21
CA ASP A 96 -10.64 2.79 9.01
C ASP A 96 -9.33 3.25 8.35
N TRP A 97 -8.33 2.39 8.24
CA TRP A 97 -7.02 2.76 7.66
C TRP A 97 -6.83 2.15 6.28
N ALA A 98 -6.17 2.90 5.39
CA ALA A 98 -5.86 2.38 4.06
C ALA A 98 -4.61 3.01 3.43
N ILE A 99 -4.10 2.32 2.42
CA ILE A 99 -3.15 2.86 1.44
C ILE A 99 -3.91 3.16 0.16
N SER A 100 -3.79 4.39 -0.33
CA SER A 100 -4.25 4.79 -1.66
C SER A 100 -3.07 4.98 -2.59
N ALA A 101 -3.15 4.41 -3.79
CA ALA A 101 -2.13 4.56 -4.81
C ALA A 101 -2.76 4.67 -6.20
N GLU A 102 -1.99 5.19 -7.15
CA GLU A 102 -2.39 5.26 -8.54
C GLU A 102 -1.40 4.54 -9.45
N VAL A 103 -1.93 3.96 -10.52
CA VAL A 103 -1.22 3.17 -11.52
C VAL A 103 -1.21 3.92 -12.82
N ASP A 104 -0.04 4.28 -13.33
CA ASP A 104 0.05 4.89 -14.66
C ASP A 104 0.11 3.79 -15.72
N LEU A 105 -0.94 3.64 -16.52
CA LEU A 105 -1.04 2.52 -17.47
C LEU A 105 -0.08 2.69 -18.64
N ARG A 106 0.13 3.93 -19.09
CA ARG A 106 1.04 4.24 -20.21
C ARG A 106 2.48 3.97 -19.79
N ALA A 107 2.90 4.54 -18.67
CA ALA A 107 4.23 4.31 -18.14
C ALA A 107 4.46 2.83 -17.80
N SER A 108 3.42 2.14 -17.33
CA SER A 108 3.50 0.70 -17.07
C SER A 108 3.66 -0.16 -18.34
N ASP A 109 3.03 0.24 -19.45
CA ASP A 109 3.18 -0.43 -20.73
C ASP A 109 4.60 -0.25 -21.28
N GLU A 110 5.13 0.99 -21.22
CA GLU A 110 6.49 1.32 -21.65
C GLU A 110 7.56 0.65 -20.80
N ALA A 111 7.38 0.61 -19.47
CA ALA A 111 8.33 0.00 -18.55
C ALA A 111 8.25 -1.54 -18.50
N GLY A 112 7.16 -2.14 -19.04
CA GLY A 112 6.90 -3.58 -18.96
C GLY A 112 6.61 -4.11 -17.54
N THR A 113 6.48 -3.20 -16.57
CA THR A 113 6.18 -3.43 -15.14
C THR A 113 5.20 -2.37 -14.63
N ALA A 114 4.51 -2.62 -13.52
CA ALA A 114 3.60 -1.64 -12.95
C ALA A 114 4.37 -0.40 -12.45
N VAL A 115 4.00 0.78 -12.93
CA VAL A 115 4.45 2.08 -12.43
C VAL A 115 3.41 2.60 -11.45
N ILE A 116 3.81 2.68 -10.18
CA ILE A 116 2.93 2.93 -9.04
C ILE A 116 3.32 4.25 -8.39
N ARG A 117 2.32 5.06 -8.06
CA ARG A 117 2.48 6.28 -7.26
C ARG A 117 1.65 6.18 -6.00
N ILE A 118 2.28 6.14 -4.83
CA ILE A 118 1.56 6.22 -3.56
C ILE A 118 0.97 7.62 -3.43
N LEU A 119 -0.32 7.69 -3.09
CA LEU A 119 -1.01 8.94 -2.83
C LEU A 119 -1.05 9.23 -1.34
N ASP A 120 -1.48 8.23 -0.57
CA ASP A 120 -1.74 8.40 0.84
C ASP A 120 -1.65 7.06 1.61
N VAL A 121 -1.27 7.15 2.89
CA VAL A 121 -1.29 6.08 3.87
C VAL A 121 -1.79 6.66 5.17
N GLY A 122 -3.00 6.29 5.59
CA GLY A 122 -3.63 6.96 6.72
C GLY A 122 -5.08 6.54 6.95
N PRO A 123 -5.73 7.16 7.95
CA PRO A 123 -7.14 6.98 8.21
C PRO A 123 -7.99 7.51 7.04
N MET A 124 -8.98 6.74 6.64
CA MET A 124 -10.02 7.05 5.66
C MET A 124 -11.09 7.96 6.28
N SER A 125 -10.67 9.10 6.82
CA SER A 125 -11.64 10.12 7.19
C SER A 125 -12.32 10.65 5.91
N SER A 126 -13.66 10.55 5.86
CA SER A 126 -14.51 11.14 4.81
C SER A 126 -14.39 12.65 4.73
#